data_AF-I4EMT7-F1
#
_entry.id   AF-I4EMT7-F1
#
_cell.length_a   1.000
_cell.length_b   1.000
_cell.length_c   1.000
_cell.angle_alpha   90.00
_cell.angle_beta   90.00
_cell.angle_gamma   90.00
#
_symmetry.space_group_name_H-M   'P 1'
#
loop_
_entity.id
_entity.type
_entity.pdbx_description
1 polymer ?
#
loop_
_entity_poly.entity_id
_entity_poly.type
_entity_poly.pdbx_seq_one_letter_code
_entity_poly.pdbx_strand_id
1 'polypeptide(L)'
;MLRLLKAGQITSLRASTPLLGYSLSQLYRWWAAYRRSGLARLLETHPRPGAPAKLTPAAWAGPKPVLPPVGMTAASRPLQVLLMSIRA
;
A
#
# COMPACT_ATOMS: atom_id res chain seq x y z
N MET A 1 -19.35 10.20 14.89
CA MET A 1 -20.52 9.41 15.32
C MET A 1 -21.02 9.77 16.73
N LEU A 2 -20.19 9.72 17.79
CA LEU A 2 -20.65 9.88 19.18
C LEU A 2 -21.30 11.23 19.43
N ARG A 3 -20.71 12.30 18.88
CA ARG A 3 -21.29 13.66 18.96
C ARG A 3 -22.66 13.75 18.29
N LEU A 4 -22.85 13.10 17.16
CA LEU A 4 -24.10 13.09 16.42
C LEU A 4 -25.19 12.32 17.18
N LEU A 5 -24.85 11.17 17.77
CA LEU A 5 -25.77 10.42 18.65
C LEU A 5 -26.14 11.24 19.88
N LYS A 6 -25.15 11.86 20.54
CA LYS A 6 -25.36 12.70 21.73
C LYS A 6 -26.24 13.93 21.43
N ALA A 7 -26.08 14.53 20.26
CA ALA A 7 -26.88 15.66 19.81
C ALA A 7 -28.26 15.26 19.26
N GLY A 8 -28.60 13.96 19.24
CA GLY A 8 -29.86 13.46 18.67
C GLY A 8 -29.97 13.63 17.15
N GLN A 9 -28.90 14.02 16.47
CA GLN A 9 -28.88 14.26 15.02
C GLN A 9 -28.96 12.98 14.19
N ILE A 10 -28.67 11.84 14.83
CA ILE A 10 -28.82 10.51 14.24
C ILE A 10 -29.43 9.57 15.28
N THR A 11 -30.25 8.65 14.81
CA THR A 11 -30.94 7.65 15.64
C THR A 11 -30.23 6.29 15.63
N SER A 12 -29.31 6.07 14.69
CA SER A 12 -28.57 4.81 14.57
C SER A 12 -27.17 4.99 13.99
N LEU A 13 -26.30 4.01 14.22
CA LEU A 13 -24.96 3.99 13.61
C LEU A 13 -25.02 3.86 12.09
N ARG A 14 -26.01 3.13 11.56
CA ARG A 14 -26.24 2.99 10.11
C ARG A 14 -26.56 4.35 9.47
N ALA A 15 -27.39 5.16 10.11
CA ALA A 15 -27.70 6.51 9.62
C ALA A 15 -26.46 7.43 9.54
N SER A 16 -25.38 7.09 10.25
CA SER A 16 -24.15 7.90 10.27
C SER A 16 -23.13 7.55 9.19
N THR A 17 -23.28 6.42 8.48
CA THR A 17 -22.35 6.04 7.41
C THR A 17 -22.26 7.08 6.28
N PRO A 18 -23.38 7.57 5.69
CA PRO A 18 -23.29 8.57 4.62
C PRO A 18 -22.73 9.92 5.13
N LEU A 19 -22.98 10.27 6.39
CA LEU A 19 -22.54 11.55 6.97
C LEU A 19 -21.05 11.59 7.28
N LEU A 20 -20.47 10.45 7.63
CA LEU A 20 -19.09 10.35 8.11
C LEU A 20 -18.13 9.77 7.05
N GLY A 21 -18.66 9.19 5.97
CA GLY A 21 -17.84 8.57 4.92
C GLY A 21 -17.12 7.28 5.35
N TYR A 22 -17.48 6.70 6.50
CA TYR A 22 -16.90 5.44 6.98
C TYR A 22 -17.83 4.26 6.74
N SER A 23 -17.23 3.08 6.57
CA SER A 23 -17.98 1.83 6.47
C SER A 23 -18.70 1.50 7.78
N LEU A 24 -19.83 0.81 7.65
CA LEU A 24 -20.64 0.40 8.81
C LEU A 24 -19.85 -0.47 9.78
N SER A 25 -19.05 -1.41 9.27
CA SER A 25 -18.20 -2.29 10.09
C SER A 25 -17.20 -1.50 10.93
N GLN A 26 -16.63 -0.42 10.37
CA GLN A 26 -15.67 0.44 11.07
C GLN A 26 -16.35 1.23 12.20
N LEU A 27 -17.55 1.75 11.95
CA LEU A 27 -18.35 2.44 12.96
C LEU A 27 -18.76 1.50 14.11
N TYR A 28 -19.17 0.26 13.80
CA TYR A 28 -19.44 -0.75 14.82
C TYR A 28 -18.22 -1.08 15.66
N ARG A 29 -17.05 -1.22 15.03
CA ARG A 29 -15.80 -1.49 15.74
C ARG A 29 -15.47 -0.37 16.73
N TRP A 30 -15.62 0.88 16.31
CA TRP A 30 -15.43 2.04 17.19
C TRP A 30 -16.49 2.11 18.30
N TRP A 31 -17.75 1.81 17.98
CA TRP A 31 -18.81 1.78 18.99
C TRP A 31 -18.59 0.70 20.06
N ALA A 32 -18.15 -0.50 19.65
CA ALA A 32 -17.80 -1.57 20.57
C ALA A 32 -16.61 -1.20 21.46
N ALA A 33 -15.56 -0.58 20.88
CA ALA A 33 -14.42 -0.08 21.65
C ALA A 33 -14.83 0.98 22.67
N TYR A 34 -15.65 1.95 22.26
CA TYR A 34 -16.22 2.96 23.15
C TYR A 34 -17.02 2.35 24.29
N ARG A 35 -17.91 1.39 23.99
CA ARG A 35 -18.74 0.72 25.00
C ARG A 35 -17.92 -0.07 26.02
N ARG A 36 -16.80 -0.66 25.60
CA ARG A 36 -15.95 -1.48 26.47
C ARG A 36 -15.01 -0.65 27.32
N SER A 37 -14.52 0.46 26.80
CA SER A 37 -13.31 1.12 27.34
C SER A 37 -13.46 2.63 27.48
N GLY A 38 -14.63 3.17 27.16
CA GLY A 38 -14.92 4.60 27.23
C GLY A 38 -14.28 5.43 26.13
N LEU A 39 -14.42 6.74 26.25
CA LEU A 39 -13.95 7.71 25.25
C LEU A 39 -12.42 7.80 25.22
N ALA A 40 -11.76 7.79 26.38
CA ALA A 40 -10.30 7.91 26.47
C ALA A 40 -9.63 6.85 25.60
N ARG A 41 -10.04 5.59 25.73
CA ARG A 41 -9.47 4.49 24.97
C ARG A 41 -9.79 4.53 23.48
N LEU A 42 -10.95 5.08 23.09
CA LEU A 42 -11.31 5.25 21.69
C LEU A 42 -10.39 6.27 20.99
N LEU A 43 -9.93 7.29 21.72
CA LEU A 43 -9.09 8.38 21.19
C LEU A 43 -7.59 8.08 21.25
N GLU A 44 -7.19 7.01 21.94
CA GLU A 44 -5.79 6.59 21.96
C GLU A 44 -5.33 6.20 20.57
N THR A 45 -4.29 6.91 20.11
CA THR A 45 -3.64 6.58 18.85
C THR A 45 -2.70 5.41 19.09
N HIS A 46 -3.03 4.26 18.50
CA HIS A 46 -2.10 3.14 18.48
C HIS A 46 -1.10 3.29 17.34
N PRO A 47 0.20 3.29 17.62
CA PRO A 47 1.20 3.13 16.57
C PRO A 47 0.95 1.79 15.90
N ARG A 48 0.69 1.80 14.59
CA ARG A 48 0.79 0.60 13.76
C ARG A 48 2.23 0.50 13.31
N PRO A 49 3.08 -0.36 13.91
CA PRO A 49 4.38 -0.62 13.33
C PRO A 49 4.18 -1.11 11.90
N GLY A 50 5.01 -0.60 10.98
CA GLY A 50 5.02 -1.09 9.61
C GLY A 50 5.29 -2.61 9.58
N ALA A 51 4.90 -3.26 8.49
CA ALA A 51 5.27 -4.65 8.29
C ALA A 51 6.81 -4.77 8.28
N PRO A 52 7.38 -5.83 8.88
CA PRO A 52 8.82 -6.05 8.82
C PRO A 52 9.27 -6.16 7.36
N ALA A 53 10.49 -5.67 7.09
CA ALA A 53 11.07 -5.77 5.76
C ALA A 53 11.15 -7.25 5.34
N LYS A 54 10.54 -7.58 4.19
CA LYS A 54 10.58 -8.93 3.61
C LYS A 54 11.88 -9.20 2.83
N LEU A 55 12.67 -8.17 2.56
CA LEU A 55 13.91 -8.30 1.80
C LEU A 55 15.02 -8.79 2.74
N THR A 56 15.56 -9.98 2.47
CA THR A 56 16.72 -10.50 3.18
C THR A 56 18.00 -9.86 2.62
N PRO A 57 19.10 -9.78 3.41
CA PRO A 57 20.41 -9.34 2.93
C PRO A 57 20.88 -10.10 1.66
N ALA A 58 20.57 -11.39 1.57
CA ALA A 58 20.90 -12.20 0.39
C ALA A 58 20.14 -11.76 -0.87
N ALA A 59 18.94 -11.21 -0.74
CA ALA A 59 18.18 -10.67 -1.87
C ALA A 59 18.73 -9.32 -2.36
N TRP A 60 19.49 -8.59 -1.54
CA TRP A 60 20.23 -7.38 -1.97
C TRP A 60 21.46 -7.70 -2.83
N ALA A 61 21.95 -8.95 -2.84
CA ALA A 61 23.15 -9.34 -3.58
C ALA A 61 22.97 -9.31 -5.12
N GLY A 62 21.75 -9.02 -5.59
CA GLY A 62 21.39 -9.09 -7.01
C GLY A 62 21.35 -10.54 -7.51
N PRO A 63 20.63 -10.82 -8.61
CA PRO A 63 20.71 -12.13 -9.24
C PRO A 63 22.16 -12.37 -9.69
N LYS A 64 22.74 -13.53 -9.33
CA LYS A 64 24.00 -13.96 -9.93
C LYS A 64 23.82 -13.95 -11.44
N PRO A 65 24.73 -13.32 -12.21
CA PRO A 65 24.63 -13.38 -13.66
C PRO A 65 24.62 -14.85 -14.05
N VAL A 66 23.53 -15.31 -14.66
CA VAL A 66 23.54 -16.56 -15.39
C VAL A 66 24.37 -16.24 -16.63
N LEU A 67 25.67 -16.46 -16.52
CA LEU A 67 26.55 -16.36 -17.66
C LEU A 67 26.12 -17.50 -18.59
N PRO A 68 25.61 -17.24 -19.81
CA PRO A 68 25.44 -18.31 -20.77
C PRO A 68 26.82 -18.97 -20.97
N PRO A 69 26.87 -20.30 -21.21
CA PRO A 69 28.15 -20.97 -21.47
C PRO A 69 28.90 -20.19 -22.56
N VAL A 70 30.14 -19.80 -22.23
CA VAL A 70 31.10 -19.24 -23.19
C VAL A 70 31.12 -20.18 -24.39
N GLY A 71 30.55 -19.73 -25.50
CA GLY A 71 30.34 -20.57 -26.68
C GLY A 71 29.31 -20.06 -27.69
N MET A 72 28.42 -19.13 -27.33
CA MET A 72 27.48 -18.55 -28.30
C MET A 72 27.46 -17.02 -28.25
N THR A 73 28.55 -16.40 -28.70
CA THR A 73 28.48 -15.05 -29.26
C THR A 73 27.72 -15.13 -30.59
N ALA A 74 26.40 -14.98 -30.53
CA ALA A 74 25.61 -14.68 -31.71
C ALA A 74 26.08 -13.33 -32.26
N ALA A 75 26.88 -13.40 -33.32
CA ALA A 75 27.11 -12.38 -34.34
C ALA A 75 27.06 -10.93 -33.85
N SER A 76 28.24 -10.38 -33.57
CA SER A 76 28.51 -8.96 -33.80
C SER A 76 27.98 -8.57 -35.17
N ARG A 77 26.82 -7.92 -35.24
CA ARG A 77 26.41 -7.22 -36.46
C ARG A 77 27.41 -6.07 -36.66
N PRO A 78 28.18 -6.02 -37.75
CA PRO A 78 28.97 -4.82 -38.01
C PRO A 78 28.04 -3.62 -38.20
N LEU A 79 28.31 -2.56 -37.45
CA LEU A 79 27.77 -1.20 -37.65
C LEU A 79 28.18 -0.68 -39.04
N GLN A 80 27.52 -1.16 -40.11
CA GLN A 80 27.77 -0.67 -41.47
C GLN A 80 26.51 -0.21 -42.22
N VAL A 81 25.33 -0.17 -41.59
CA VAL A 81 24.10 0.31 -42.27
C VAL A 81 23.43 1.45 -41.52
N LEU A 82 24.21 2.42 -41.03
CA LEU A 82 23.66 3.72 -40.60
C LEU A 82 24.56 4.90 -41.04
N LEU A 83 25.05 4.85 -42.28
CA LEU A 83 25.77 5.98 -42.89
C LEU A 83 25.39 6.21 -44.37
N MET A 84 24.10 6.11 -44.72
CA MET A 84 23.58 6.51 -46.05
C MET A 84 22.32 7.40 -45.96
N SER A 85 22.28 8.35 -45.03
CA SER A 85 21.26 9.42 -45.07
C SER A 85 21.80 10.81 -44.76
N ILE A 86 23.10 11.05 -44.99
CA ILE A 86 23.66 12.41 -45.00
C ILE A 86 24.63 12.56 -46.17
N ARG A 87 24.10 12.69 -47.40
CA ARG A 87 24.57 13.66 -48.42
C ARG A 87 23.78 13.54 -49.72
N ALA A 88 23.47 14.72 -50.26
CA ALA A 88 22.84 15.08 -51.54
C ALA A 88 21.31 15.04 -51.54
#